data_AF-A0A4P0YBI1-F1
#
_entry.id   AF-A0A4P0YBI1-F1
#
_cell.length_a   1.000
_cell.length_b   1.000
_cell.length_c   1.000
_cell.angle_alpha   90.00
_cell.angle_beta   90.00
_cell.angle_gamma   90.00
#
_symmetry.space_group_name_H-M   'P 1'
#
loop_
_entity.id
_entity.type
_entity.pdbx_description
1 polymer ?
#
loop_
_entity_poly.entity_id
_entity_poly.type
_entity_poly.pdbx_seq_one_letter_code
_entity_poly.pdbx_strand_id
1 'polypeptide(L)'
;MKLMFASDIHGSLPATERVLERFAQSGARWLIILGDVLNHGPRNALPEGYAPGEVAERLNSVAERIVAVRGNCDSEVDSDAASFSNDRALAAGA
;
A
#
# COMPACT_ATOMS: atom_id res chain seq x y z
N MET A 1 -2.11 21.50 -0.99
CA MET A 1 -2.15 20.13 -0.42
C MET A 1 -1.35 19.21 -1.34
N LYS A 2 -0.47 18.35 -0.82
CA LYS A 2 0.39 17.45 -1.62
C LYS A 2 0.09 15.99 -1.30
N LEU A 3 -0.08 15.19 -2.34
CA LEU A 3 -0.40 13.76 -2.29
C LEU A 3 0.69 12.98 -3.04
N MET A 4 0.93 11.75 -2.64
CA MET A 4 1.75 10.79 -3.37
C MET A 4 0.91 9.55 -3.67
N PHE A 5 1.09 8.97 -4.86
CA PHE A 5 0.34 7.80 -5.31
C PHE A 5 1.29 6.62 -5.51
N ALA A 6 0.82 5.42 -5.13
CA ALA A 6 1.43 4.14 -5.42
C ALA A 6 0.34 3.13 -5.80
N SER A 7 0.69 2.10 -6.55
CA SER A 7 -0.22 1.07 -7.05
C SER A 7 0.54 -0.22 -7.32
N ASP A 8 -0.16 -1.36 -7.34
CA ASP A 8 0.35 -2.66 -7.81
C ASP A 8 1.68 -3.06 -7.14
N ILE A 9 1.71 -2.96 -5.80
CA ILE A 9 2.89 -3.31 -5.00
C ILE A 9 3.12 -4.83 -5.03
N HIS A 10 2.05 -5.62 -5.04
CA HIS A 10 2.06 -7.07 -5.19
C HIS A 10 3.03 -7.80 -4.24
N GLY A 11 3.20 -7.31 -3.01
CA GLY A 11 4.08 -7.90 -2.01
C GLY A 11 5.58 -7.70 -2.27
N SER A 12 5.97 -6.82 -3.19
CA SER A 12 7.39 -6.51 -3.44
C SER A 12 7.96 -5.61 -2.34
N LEU A 13 8.83 -6.16 -1.50
CA LEU A 13 9.50 -5.42 -0.43
C LEU A 13 10.43 -4.31 -0.98
N PRO A 14 11.29 -4.55 -2.00
CA PRO A 14 12.14 -3.50 -2.55
C PRO A 14 11.35 -2.33 -3.12
N ALA A 15 10.20 -2.59 -3.74
CA ALA A 15 9.32 -1.54 -4.24
C ALA A 15 8.70 -0.73 -3.08
N THR A 16 8.23 -1.43 -2.04
CA THR A 16 7.64 -0.82 -0.84
C THR A 16 8.62 0.12 -0.14
N GLU A 17 9.87 -0.32 0.08
CA GLU A 17 10.89 0.50 0.72
C GLU A 17 11.20 1.77 -0.08
N ARG A 18 11.31 1.65 -1.41
CA ARG A 18 11.50 2.81 -2.31
C ARG A 18 10.31 3.76 -2.25
N VAL A 19 9.09 3.25 -2.22
CA VAL A 19 7.87 4.07 -2.09
C VAL A 19 7.89 4.84 -0.78
N LEU A 20 8.20 4.19 0.34
CA LEU A 20 8.26 4.82 1.66
C LEU A 20 9.38 5.87 1.75
N GLU A 21 10.56 5.58 1.20
CA GLU A 21 11.66 6.54 1.13
C GLU A 21 11.25 7.80 0.34
N ARG A 22 10.65 7.61 -0.84
CA ARG A 22 10.14 8.71 -1.66
C ARG A 22 9.02 9.47 -0.96
N PHE A 23 8.14 8.78 -0.25
CA PHE A 23 7.08 9.40 0.52
C PHE A 23 7.64 10.30 1.62
N ALA A 24 8.63 9.83 2.38
CA ALA A 24 9.32 10.59 3.41
C ALA A 24 9.99 11.85 2.84
N GLN A 25 10.65 11.74 1.68
CA GLN A 25 11.33 12.85 1.00
C GLN A 25 10.35 13.85 0.34
N SER A 26 9.15 13.38 -0.04
CA SER A 26 8.23 14.18 -0.86
C SER A 26 7.58 15.34 -0.11
N GLY A 27 7.46 15.27 1.22
CA GLY A 27 6.61 16.18 2.00
C GLY A 27 5.11 16.04 1.71
N ALA A 28 4.69 14.94 1.06
CA ALA A 28 3.27 14.66 0.84
C ALA A 28 2.56 14.38 2.17
N ARG A 29 1.34 14.90 2.33
CA ARG A 29 0.55 14.67 3.55
C ARG A 29 0.08 13.21 3.64
N TRP A 30 -0.37 12.69 2.50
CA TRP A 30 -0.99 11.36 2.39
C TRP A 30 -0.30 10.54 1.30
N LEU A 31 -0.18 9.24 1.56
CA LEU A 31 0.16 8.21 0.59
C LEU A 31 -1.15 7.53 0.15
N ILE A 32 -1.46 7.64 -1.13
CA ILE A 32 -2.66 7.06 -1.73
C ILE A 32 -2.26 5.76 -2.43
N ILE A 33 -2.80 4.63 -1.98
CA ILE A 33 -2.52 3.31 -2.55
C ILE A 33 -3.73 2.84 -3.35
N LEU A 34 -3.53 2.54 -4.63
CA LEU A 34 -4.61 2.21 -5.58
C LEU A 34 -4.92 0.70 -5.68
N GLY A 35 -4.56 -0.06 -4.65
CA GLY A 35 -4.84 -1.50 -4.53
C GLY A 35 -3.69 -2.40 -4.97
N ASP A 36 -3.97 -3.70 -4.92
CA ASP A 36 -3.07 -4.81 -5.28
C ASP A 36 -1.75 -4.76 -4.47
N VAL A 37 -1.90 -4.84 -3.14
CA VAL A 37 -0.84 -4.50 -2.18
C VAL A 37 0.05 -5.69 -1.83
N LEU A 38 -0.55 -6.81 -1.43
CA LEU A 38 0.18 -7.95 -0.83
C LEU A 38 0.24 -9.16 -1.76
N ASN A 39 -0.90 -9.53 -2.33
CA ASN A 39 -1.02 -10.69 -3.19
C ASN A 39 -0.40 -10.41 -4.56
N HIS A 40 0.50 -11.28 -5.04
CA HIS A 40 1.09 -11.15 -6.37
C HIS A 40 0.07 -11.34 -7.51
N GLY A 41 -1.05 -12.03 -7.24
CA GLY A 41 -2.09 -12.35 -8.21
C GLY A 41 -1.78 -13.61 -9.03
N PRO A 42 -2.78 -14.48 -9.26
CA PRO A 42 -2.57 -15.84 -9.81
C PRO A 42 -2.03 -15.87 -11.25
N ARG A 43 -2.05 -14.74 -11.96
CA ARG A 43 -1.59 -14.61 -13.35
C ARG A 43 -0.17 -14.05 -13.47
N ASN A 44 0.42 -13.60 -12.36
CA ASN A 44 1.71 -12.92 -12.37
C ASN A 44 2.79 -13.84 -11.79
N ALA A 45 4.02 -13.70 -12.30
CA ALA A 45 5.20 -14.25 -11.63
C ALA A 45 5.39 -13.57 -10.27
N LEU A 46 6.08 -14.25 -9.35
CA LEU A 46 6.47 -13.62 -8.09
C LEU A 46 7.39 -12.42 -8.38
N PRO A 47 7.08 -11.24 -7.83
CA PRO A 47 7.95 -10.09 -8.00
C PRO A 47 9.28 -10.28 -7.27
N GLU A 48 10.27 -9.49 -7.66
CA GLU A 48 11.56 -9.47 -6.97
C GLU A 48 11.35 -9.07 -5.50
N GLY A 49 11.94 -9.86 -4.59
CA GLY A 49 11.83 -9.64 -3.14
C GLY A 49 10.39 -9.77 -2.63
N TYR A 50 9.62 -10.73 -3.15
CA TYR A 50 8.27 -11.02 -2.66
C TYR A 50 8.28 -11.41 -1.18
N ALA A 51 7.80 -10.51 -0.33
CA ALA A 51 7.70 -10.69 1.12
C ALA A 51 6.47 -9.95 1.66
N PRO A 52 5.24 -10.49 1.47
CA PRO A 52 4.00 -9.81 1.85
C PRO A 52 3.90 -9.44 3.34
N GLY A 53 4.39 -10.30 4.25
CA GLY A 53 4.46 -9.97 5.67
C GLY A 53 5.39 -8.77 5.93
N GLU A 54 6.58 -8.82 5.32
CA GLU A 54 7.54 -7.72 5.12
C GLU A 54 6.85 -6.38 4.81
N VAL A 55 6.10 -6.41 3.70
CA VAL A 55 5.39 -5.26 3.15
C VAL A 55 4.31 -4.74 4.10
N ALA A 56 3.51 -5.64 4.69
CA ALA A 56 2.47 -5.25 5.64
C ALA A 56 3.07 -4.52 6.85
N GLU A 57 4.14 -5.05 7.46
CA GLU A 57 4.84 -4.40 8.57
C GLU A 57 5.35 -3.00 8.19
N ARG A 58 5.97 -2.87 7.02
CA ARG A 58 6.51 -1.60 6.53
C ARG A 58 5.40 -0.57 6.28
N LEU A 59 4.31 -0.95 5.62
CA LEU A 59 3.19 -0.04 5.37
C LEU A 59 2.44 0.32 6.67
N ASN A 60 2.30 -0.63 7.60
CA ASN A 60 1.67 -0.38 8.90
C ASN A 60 2.41 0.67 9.74
N SER A 61 3.73 0.81 9.57
CA SER A 61 4.52 1.86 10.24
C SER A 61 4.08 3.30 9.90
N VAL A 62 3.34 3.48 8.81
CA VAL A 62 2.81 4.79 8.37
C VAL A 62 1.29 4.75 8.10
N ALA A 63 0.58 3.76 8.67
CA ALA A 63 -0.85 3.52 8.42
C ALA A 63 -1.72 4.77 8.60
N GLU A 64 -1.43 5.61 9.60
CA GLU A 64 -2.18 6.85 9.86
C GLU A 64 -2.14 7.87 8.72
N ARG A 65 -1.23 7.70 7.76
CA ARG A 65 -1.04 8.57 6.59
C ARG A 65 -1.33 7.87 5.27
N ILE A 66 -1.84 6.65 5.30
CA ILE A 66 -2.24 5.90 4.12
C ILE A 66 -3.75 6.03 3.91
N VAL A 67 -4.14 6.26 2.66
CA VAL A 67 -5.51 6.05 2.18
C VAL A 67 -5.43 5.04 1.06
N ALA A 68 -6.12 3.92 1.19
CA ALA A 68 -6.09 2.86 0.21
C ALA A 68 -7.48 2.56 -0.33
N VAL A 69 -7.51 2.05 -1.57
CA VAL A 69 -8.70 1.46 -2.17
C VAL A 69 -8.38 0.02 -2.55
N ARG A 70 -9.37 -0.86 -2.44
CA ARG A 70 -9.21 -2.27 -2.76
C ARG A 70 -8.99 -2.49 -4.27
N GLY A 71 -7.91 -3.19 -4.61
CA GLY A 71 -7.64 -3.71 -5.94
C GLY A 71 -8.33 -5.06 -6.19
N ASN A 72 -8.10 -5.65 -7.36
CA ASN A 72 -8.71 -6.93 -7.74
C ASN A 72 -7.98 -8.16 -7.15
N CYS A 73 -6.71 -8.04 -6.80
CA CYS A 73 -5.95 -9.11 -6.15
C CYS A 73 -6.04 -9.08 -4.62
N ASP A 74 -6.53 -7.97 -4.05
CA ASP A 74 -6.69 -7.81 -2.62
C ASP A 74 -7.88 -8.63 -2.09
N SER A 75 -7.65 -9.31 -0.98
CA SER A 75 -8.63 -10.12 -0.26
C SER A 75 -8.96 -9.53 1.12
N GLU A 76 -9.97 -10.10 1.79
CA GLU A 76 -10.29 -9.74 3.18
C GLU A 76 -9.12 -10.02 4.12
N VAL A 77 -8.38 -11.12 3.89
CA VAL A 77 -7.18 -11.48 4.66
C VAL A 77 -6.08 -10.43 4.51
N ASP A 78 -5.92 -9.85 3.32
CA ASP A 78 -4.94 -8.77 3.08
C ASP A 78 -5.36 -7.48 3.82
N SER A 79 -6.66 -7.26 3.93
CA SER A 79 -7.22 -6.10 4.65
C SER A 79 -7.09 -6.25 6.16
N ASP A 80 -7.09 -7.47 6.70
CA ASP A 80 -6.80 -7.73 8.11
C ASP A 80 -5.31 -7.56 8.44
N ALA A 81 -4.42 -7.86 7.50
CA ALA A 81 -2.98 -7.65 7.64
C ALA A 81 -2.57 -6.16 7.53
N ALA A 82 -3.30 -5.39 6.73
CA ALA A 82 -3.13 -3.95 6.56
C ALA A 82 -3.88 -3.18 7.66
N SER A 83 -3.16 -2.51 8.56
CA SER A 83 -3.74 -1.70 9.63
C SER A 83 -4.27 -0.33 9.16
N PHE A 84 -4.43 -0.13 7.85
CA PHE A 84 -4.99 1.07 7.23
C PHE A 84 -6.25 0.71 6.46
N SER A 85 -7.23 1.62 6.41
CA SER A 85 -8.52 1.31 5.81
C SER A 85 -8.43 1.22 4.29
N ASN A 86 -8.66 0.00 3.75
CA ASN A 86 -8.86 -0.25 2.31
C ASN A 86 -10.29 0.10 1.83
N ASP A 87 -11.20 0.38 2.78
CA ASP A 87 -12.63 0.62 2.56
C ASP A 87 -13.04 2.09 2.70
N ARG A 88 -12.11 2.96 3.11
CA ARG A 88 -12.38 4.40 3.25
C ARG A 88 -11.34 5.18 2.47
N ALA A 89 -11.66 5.49 1.22
CA ALA A 89 -11.31 6.81 0.70
C ALA A 89 -11.88 7.81 1.72
N LEU A 90 -11.02 8.44 2.53
CA LEU A 90 -11.41 9.51 3.44
C LEU A 90 -12.33 10.44 2.64
N ALA A 91 -13.63 10.42 2.95
CA ALA A 91 -14.50 11.50 2.55
C ALA A 91 -13.82 12.74 3.10
N ALA A 92 -13.27 13.56 2.21
CA ALA A 92 -12.60 14.78 2.55
C ALA A 92 -13.61 15.64 3.31
N GLY A 93 -13.57 15.53 4.64
CA GLY A 93 -14.30 16.38 5.55
C GLY A 93 -13.84 17.81 5.30
N ALA A 94 -14.83 18.67 5.10
CA ALA A 94 -14.73 20.09 4.84
C ALA A 94 -13.85 20.85 5.84
#